data_AF-A0A1L8MN70-F1
#
_entry.id   AF-A0A1L8MN70-F1
#
_cell.length_a   1.000
_cell.length_b   1.000
_cell.length_c   1.000
_cell.angle_alpha   90.00
_cell.angle_beta   90.00
_cell.angle_gamma   90.00
#
_symmetry.space_group_name_H-M   'P 1'
#
loop_
_entity.id
_entity.type
_entity.pdbx_description
1 polymer ?
#
loop_
_entity_poly.entity_id
_entity_poly.type
_entity_poly.pdbx_seq_one_letter_code
_entity_poly.pdbx_strand_id
1 'polypeptide(L)'
;MAITKIHPIKSTLNLAIDYITNAEKTDEKILISTNKCHTASAHTQFLRRREENNIRGSVLARHLIQSFLPGEATPEMAHQIGLELCNRILKDEYEFILSTHIDKGHIHNHIIFNNVNMVTGKCYQSNKRSYHQIRYQSDKLCKENSLSVIDEYYERFKKKYKTNAKSWYENEQAKNGTSWKSKLQFDIDRMIKQSKDWDEFLKKIADLGYEIKCGKHIAFKHKDKERFTRAKTIGEDYTEERLKERILENANQKTFSVKKRVGNIIDIANNEKAQSSKEYEFWATKHNLQVASDTVILMREKGFKSLAQLDDFIKKSADKRQNLQDEIKLLDEKIATLSTTMEQVHTVTKYRQIYQAYKKGPTDKAFAGEHKAEILLYEKSLAELKKSYSKMPNSKQIFEELEKLNEKKNTLMQEYSSSKSEMTELYQIRKNYEKYMGKEIER
;
A
#
# COMPACT_ATOMS: atom_id res chain seq x y z
N MET A 1 -15.43 15.81 6.73
CA MET A 1 -14.21 15.62 7.52
C MET A 1 -13.71 16.97 7.94
N ALA A 2 -13.47 17.11 9.25
CA ALA A 2 -12.80 18.27 9.76
C ALA A 2 -11.35 18.35 9.24
N ILE A 3 -10.91 19.53 8.85
CA ILE A 3 -9.56 19.76 8.34
C ILE A 3 -8.81 20.61 9.35
N THR A 4 -7.66 20.12 9.80
CA THR A 4 -6.76 20.89 10.67
C THR A 4 -5.63 21.52 9.86
N LYS A 5 -5.24 22.77 10.16
CA LYS A 5 -4.03 23.41 9.62
C LYS A 5 -3.30 24.12 10.76
N ILE A 6 -1.97 24.00 10.84
CA ILE A 6 -1.18 24.73 11.84
C ILE A 6 -0.05 25.50 11.17
N HIS A 7 0.12 26.78 11.54
CA HIS A 7 1.19 27.62 11.01
C HIS A 7 1.78 28.54 12.10
N PRO A 8 3.07 28.92 11.97
CA PRO A 8 3.71 29.84 12.91
C PRO A 8 3.26 31.29 12.70
N ILE A 9 3.09 32.02 13.80
CA ILE A 9 3.01 33.49 13.81
C ILE A 9 4.39 34.01 14.19
N LYS A 10 5.04 34.75 13.28
CA LYS A 10 6.39 35.30 13.48
C LYS A 10 6.40 36.80 13.77
N SER A 11 5.39 37.50 13.26
CA SER A 11 5.18 38.94 13.42
C SER A 11 3.70 39.18 13.72
N THR A 12 3.36 40.40 14.15
CA THR A 12 1.96 40.89 14.22
C THR A 12 1.01 39.99 15.04
N LEU A 13 1.47 39.49 16.20
CA LEU A 13 0.64 38.66 17.09
C LEU A 13 -0.66 39.37 17.51
N ASN A 14 -0.59 40.66 17.84
CA ASN A 14 -1.77 41.43 18.25
C ASN A 14 -2.83 41.46 17.13
N LEU A 15 -2.42 41.79 15.90
CA LEU A 15 -3.33 41.80 14.75
C LEU A 15 -3.96 40.43 14.47
N ALA A 16 -3.21 39.35 14.67
CA ALA A 16 -3.73 37.99 14.51
C ALA A 16 -4.78 37.65 15.58
N ILE A 17 -4.56 38.06 16.83
CA ILE A 17 -5.52 37.90 17.93
C ILE A 17 -6.77 38.74 17.64
N ASP A 18 -6.60 40.03 17.34
CA ASP A 18 -7.71 40.94 17.02
C ASP A 18 -8.57 40.41 15.86
N TYR A 19 -7.92 39.89 14.82
CA TYR A 19 -8.59 39.30 13.66
C TYR A 19 -9.45 38.09 14.04
N ILE A 20 -8.93 37.16 14.86
CA ILE A 20 -9.69 35.96 15.24
C ILE A 20 -10.80 36.28 16.25
N THR A 21 -10.67 37.34 17.05
CA THR A 21 -11.66 37.77 18.06
C THR A 21 -12.66 38.81 17.55
N ASN A 22 -12.71 39.06 16.23
CA ASN A 22 -13.64 40.02 15.66
C ASN A 22 -15.10 39.64 15.95
N ALA A 23 -15.85 40.59 16.51
CA ALA A 23 -17.24 40.41 16.96
C ALA A 23 -18.19 40.01 15.82
N GLU A 24 -17.99 40.55 14.62
CA GLU A 24 -18.82 40.23 13.44
C GLU A 24 -18.73 38.76 13.01
N LYS A 25 -17.65 38.09 13.40
CA LYS A 25 -17.35 36.70 12.98
C LYS A 25 -17.64 35.67 14.06
N THR A 26 -17.85 36.11 15.30
CA THR A 26 -17.84 35.27 16.52
C THR A 26 -19.16 35.31 17.28
N ASP A 27 -20.25 35.66 16.59
CA ASP A 27 -21.58 35.83 17.19
C ASP A 27 -21.52 36.78 18.39
N GLU A 28 -21.15 38.04 18.13
CA GLU A 28 -21.02 39.09 19.15
C GLU A 28 -20.04 38.75 20.30
N LYS A 29 -19.00 37.94 20.02
CA LYS A 29 -17.95 37.46 20.95
C LYS A 29 -18.37 36.33 21.89
N ILE A 30 -19.56 35.75 21.75
CA ILE A 30 -20.03 34.64 22.60
C ILE A 30 -19.18 33.38 22.38
N LEU A 31 -18.66 33.18 21.17
CA LEU A 31 -17.85 32.01 20.80
C LEU A 31 -16.33 32.26 20.93
N ILE A 32 -15.92 32.94 21.99
CA ILE A 32 -14.51 33.17 22.32
C ILE A 32 -14.20 32.61 23.70
N SER A 33 -13.22 31.71 23.76
CA SER A 33 -12.70 31.16 25.00
C SER A 33 -11.20 31.39 25.11
N THR A 34 -10.73 31.63 26.32
CA THR A 34 -9.29 31.77 26.60
C THR A 34 -8.87 30.82 27.71
N ASN A 35 -7.58 30.47 27.72
CA ASN A 35 -6.97 29.73 28.80
C ASN A 35 -5.72 30.45 29.31
N LYS A 36 -5.68 30.72 30.62
CA LYS A 36 -4.57 31.37 31.33
C LYS A 36 -4.08 32.68 30.69
N CYS A 37 -4.94 33.33 29.90
CA CYS A 37 -4.72 34.65 29.32
C CYS A 37 -6.07 35.35 29.08
N HIS A 38 -6.01 36.66 28.82
CA HIS A 38 -7.19 37.45 28.46
C HIS A 38 -7.02 38.00 27.04
N THR A 39 -8.10 38.04 26.26
CA THR A 39 -8.08 38.49 24.86
C THR A 39 -7.35 39.82 24.67
N ALA A 40 -7.64 40.82 25.51
CA ALA A 40 -7.04 42.16 25.42
C ALA A 40 -5.54 42.22 25.74
N SER A 41 -5.00 41.29 26.54
CA SER A 41 -3.60 41.32 27.00
C SER A 41 -2.79 40.09 26.61
N ALA A 42 -3.38 39.15 25.88
CA ALA A 42 -2.73 37.88 25.51
C ALA A 42 -1.45 38.09 24.70
N HIS A 43 -1.41 39.09 23.81
CA HIS A 43 -0.17 39.41 23.08
C HIS A 43 0.97 39.79 24.04
N THR A 44 0.70 40.64 25.04
CA THR A 44 1.69 41.07 26.04
C THR A 44 2.10 39.91 26.93
N GLN A 45 1.14 39.09 27.38
CA GLN A 45 1.42 37.92 28.22
C GLN A 45 2.31 36.90 27.49
N PHE A 46 2.05 36.65 26.20
CA PHE A 46 2.85 35.72 25.41
C PHE A 46 4.28 36.24 25.23
N LEU A 47 4.44 37.55 24.98
CA LEU A 47 5.75 38.19 24.85
C LEU A 47 6.52 38.18 26.18
N ARG A 48 5.86 38.55 27.29
CA ARG A 48 6.46 38.52 28.63
C ARG A 48 6.99 37.12 28.98
N ARG A 49 6.21 36.07 28.71
CA ARG A 49 6.63 34.69 28.96
C ARG A 49 7.92 34.32 28.23
N ARG A 50 8.07 34.81 27.00
CA ARG A 50 9.26 34.56 26.19
C ARG A 50 10.48 35.28 26.74
N GLU A 51 10.29 36.52 27.23
CA GLU A 51 11.34 37.30 27.87
C GLU A 51 11.81 36.64 29.17
N GLU A 52 10.87 36.24 30.05
CA GLU A 52 11.16 35.54 31.31
C GLU A 52 11.95 34.23 31.10
N ASN A 53 11.68 33.52 29.99
CA ASN A 53 12.35 32.27 29.64
C ASN A 53 13.53 32.46 28.68
N ASN A 54 13.96 33.70 28.42
CA ASN A 54 15.09 34.05 27.55
C ASN A 54 15.02 33.41 26.13
N ILE A 55 13.82 33.31 25.56
CA ILE A 55 13.58 32.66 24.27
C ILE A 55 13.85 33.61 23.10
N ARG A 56 14.90 33.31 22.30
CA ARG A 56 15.31 34.11 21.12
C ARG A 56 14.75 33.63 19.77
N GLY A 57 13.86 32.64 19.76
CA GLY A 57 13.32 32.07 18.52
C GLY A 57 12.35 33.01 17.79
N SER A 58 12.27 32.96 16.46
CA SER A 58 11.43 33.90 15.67
C SER A 58 9.91 33.64 15.71
N VAL A 59 9.45 32.51 16.28
CA VAL A 59 8.03 32.14 16.30
C VAL A 59 7.40 32.59 17.61
N LEU A 60 6.52 33.59 17.57
CA LEU A 60 5.83 34.16 18.73
C LEU A 60 4.73 33.24 19.25
N ALA A 61 3.87 32.76 18.35
CA ALA A 61 2.72 31.92 18.66
C ALA A 61 2.46 30.92 17.53
N ARG A 62 1.52 30.01 17.74
CA ARG A 62 1.04 29.06 16.73
C ARG A 62 -0.44 29.27 16.48
N HIS A 63 -0.82 29.30 15.21
CA HIS A 63 -2.21 29.39 14.79
C HIS A 63 -2.66 28.04 14.24
N LEU A 64 -3.54 27.38 14.98
CA LEU A 64 -4.21 26.15 14.61
C LEU A 64 -5.63 26.49 14.13
N ILE A 65 -5.99 26.02 12.94
CA ILE A 65 -7.31 26.15 12.36
C ILE A 65 -7.93 24.75 12.31
N GLN A 66 -9.17 24.61 12.76
CA GLN A 66 -9.95 23.38 12.63
C GLN A 66 -11.26 23.73 11.92
N SER A 67 -11.38 23.35 10.64
CA SER A 67 -12.55 23.62 9.81
C SER A 67 -13.47 22.41 9.78
N PHE A 68 -14.79 22.61 9.87
CA PHE A 68 -15.80 21.56 9.77
C PHE A 68 -16.49 21.59 8.40
N LEU A 69 -17.17 20.51 8.01
CA LEU A 69 -17.97 20.55 6.78
C LEU A 69 -19.16 21.52 6.94
N PRO A 70 -19.58 22.21 5.86
CA PRO A 70 -20.82 22.97 5.85
C PRO A 70 -22.00 22.14 6.35
N GLY A 71 -22.74 22.68 7.33
CA GLY A 71 -23.96 22.05 7.88
C GLY A 71 -23.75 20.83 8.77
N GLU A 72 -22.50 20.45 9.07
CA GLU A 72 -22.16 19.27 9.88
C GLU A 72 -22.13 19.55 11.38
N ALA A 73 -21.65 20.74 11.78
CA ALA A 73 -21.56 21.15 13.17
C ALA A 73 -22.38 22.42 13.43
N THR A 74 -22.89 22.58 14.64
CA THR A 74 -23.39 23.88 15.12
C THR A 74 -22.22 24.71 15.66
N PRO A 75 -22.34 26.05 15.74
CA PRO A 75 -21.28 26.89 16.28
C PRO A 75 -20.84 26.48 17.71
N GLU A 76 -21.79 26.14 18.57
CA GLU A 76 -21.54 25.74 19.96
C GLU A 76 -20.81 24.39 20.02
N MET A 77 -21.26 23.42 19.23
CA MET A 77 -20.60 22.11 19.15
C MET A 77 -19.19 22.23 18.58
N ALA A 78 -19.00 23.03 17.52
CA ALA A 78 -17.68 23.32 16.98
C ALA A 78 -16.78 23.96 18.04
N HIS A 79 -17.28 24.94 18.80
CA HIS A 79 -16.54 25.59 19.87
C HIS A 79 -16.13 24.60 20.97
N GLN A 80 -17.06 23.77 21.44
CA GLN A 80 -16.79 22.75 22.45
C GLN A 80 -15.74 21.73 21.99
N ILE A 81 -15.83 21.26 20.73
CA ILE A 81 -14.82 20.38 20.14
C ILE A 81 -13.46 21.07 20.08
N GLY A 82 -13.41 22.38 19.79
CA GLY A 82 -12.20 23.18 19.80
C GLY A 82 -11.55 23.26 21.18
N LEU A 83 -12.36 23.44 22.23
CA LEU A 83 -11.89 23.45 23.63
C LEU A 83 -11.32 22.10 24.04
N GLU A 84 -12.03 21.02 23.75
CA GLU A 84 -11.55 19.66 24.05
C GLU A 84 -10.28 19.31 23.28
N LEU A 85 -10.16 19.77 22.03
CA LEU A 85 -8.94 19.61 21.25
C LEU A 85 -7.78 20.33 21.97
N CYS A 86 -7.96 21.59 22.36
CA CYS A 86 -6.96 22.35 23.11
C CYS A 86 -6.55 21.62 24.40
N ASN A 87 -7.49 21.11 25.17
CA ASN A 87 -7.22 20.37 26.40
C ASN A 87 -6.37 19.11 26.14
N ARG A 88 -6.68 18.35 25.07
CA ARG A 88 -5.93 17.14 24.71
C ARG A 88 -4.52 17.43 24.19
N ILE A 89 -4.34 18.50 23.41
CA ILE A 89 -3.05 18.81 22.74
C ILE A 89 -2.14 19.73 23.55
N LEU A 90 -2.70 20.67 24.31
CA LEU A 90 -1.97 21.68 25.08
C LEU A 90 -1.92 21.37 26.58
N LYS A 91 -2.77 20.46 27.09
CA LYS A 91 -2.74 19.95 28.46
C LYS A 91 -2.71 21.02 29.56
N ASP A 92 -3.33 22.17 29.29
CA ASP A 92 -3.31 23.33 30.19
C ASP A 92 -1.89 23.89 30.50
N GLU A 93 -0.89 23.50 29.71
CA GLU A 93 0.51 23.96 29.81
C GLU A 93 0.81 25.15 28.89
N TYR A 94 -0.15 25.54 28.04
CA TYR A 94 -0.04 26.67 27.12
C TYR A 94 -1.19 27.65 27.29
N GLU A 95 -0.87 28.94 27.21
CA GLU A 95 -1.86 30.00 27.07
C GLU A 95 -2.45 29.94 25.67
N PHE A 96 -3.78 30.01 25.53
CA PHE A 96 -4.42 30.02 24.23
C PHE A 96 -5.69 30.87 24.17
N ILE A 97 -6.04 31.28 22.96
CA ILE A 97 -7.30 31.90 22.58
C ILE A 97 -7.92 31.02 21.51
N LEU A 98 -9.16 30.61 21.74
CA LEU A 98 -10.01 29.91 20.78
C LEU A 98 -11.14 30.85 20.38
N SER A 99 -11.38 30.98 19.08
CA SER A 99 -12.60 31.58 18.56
C SER A 99 -13.22 30.72 17.45
N THR A 100 -14.54 30.71 17.39
CA THR A 100 -15.28 29.99 16.34
C THR A 100 -15.86 31.00 15.35
N HIS A 101 -15.55 30.81 14.07
CA HIS A 101 -15.99 31.67 12.98
C HIS A 101 -17.16 31.03 12.25
N ILE A 102 -18.20 31.85 12.04
CA ILE A 102 -19.44 31.49 11.33
C ILE A 102 -19.65 32.30 10.03
N ASP A 103 -18.69 33.18 9.71
CA ASP A 103 -18.76 34.19 8.63
C ASP A 103 -18.58 33.63 7.22
N LYS A 104 -17.90 32.49 7.11
CA LYS A 104 -17.69 31.77 5.85
C LYS A 104 -18.71 30.66 5.76
N GLY A 105 -19.07 30.21 4.55
CA GLY A 105 -20.04 29.13 4.31
C GLY A 105 -19.75 27.77 4.99
N HIS A 106 -18.76 27.70 5.88
CA HIS A 106 -18.50 26.62 6.82
C HIS A 106 -17.97 27.16 8.17
N ILE A 107 -18.32 26.46 9.24
CA ILE A 107 -17.86 26.77 10.60
C ILE A 107 -16.41 26.31 10.78
N HIS A 108 -15.60 27.14 11.42
CA HIS A 108 -14.21 26.81 11.70
C HIS A 108 -13.70 27.46 12.98
N ASN A 109 -12.87 26.73 13.72
CA ASN A 109 -12.20 27.22 14.91
C ASN A 109 -10.83 27.79 14.56
N HIS A 110 -10.50 28.91 15.18
CA HIS A 110 -9.17 29.51 15.22
C HIS A 110 -8.62 29.43 16.64
N ILE A 111 -7.49 28.74 16.79
CA ILE A 111 -6.79 28.56 18.07
C ILE A 111 -5.42 29.21 17.94
N ILE A 112 -5.18 30.30 18.65
CA ILE A 112 -3.85 30.90 18.78
C ILE A 112 -3.30 30.56 20.17
N PHE A 113 -2.18 29.85 20.23
CA PHE A 113 -1.55 29.48 21.49
C PHE A 113 -0.09 29.90 21.56
N ASN A 114 0.40 30.15 22.76
CA ASN A 114 1.77 30.60 22.98
C ASN A 114 2.75 29.55 22.48
N ASN A 115 3.81 29.97 21.79
CA ASN A 115 4.85 29.03 21.38
C ASN A 115 5.69 28.57 22.58
N VAL A 116 5.68 29.27 23.71
CA VAL A 116 6.42 28.88 24.93
C VAL A 116 5.48 28.18 25.90
N ASN A 117 5.90 27.02 26.39
CA ASN A 117 5.20 26.25 27.41
C ASN A 117 5.36 26.92 28.78
N MET A 118 4.26 27.12 29.50
CA MET A 118 4.25 27.81 30.79
C MET A 118 4.96 27.05 31.91
N VAL A 119 4.95 25.72 31.86
CA VAL A 119 5.50 24.85 32.91
C VAL A 119 6.98 24.59 32.67
N THR A 120 7.34 24.29 31.42
CA THR A 120 8.71 23.86 31.06
C THR A 120 9.59 25.00 30.54
N GLY A 121 9.01 26.14 30.18
CA GLY A 121 9.71 27.25 29.53
C GLY A 121 10.17 26.95 28.10
N LYS A 122 9.89 25.76 27.56
CA LYS A 122 10.37 25.31 26.25
C LYS A 122 9.43 25.68 25.12
N CYS A 123 9.99 25.86 23.93
CA CYS A 123 9.23 26.11 22.71
C CYS A 123 8.43 24.87 22.25
N TYR A 124 7.24 25.09 21.72
CA TYR A 124 6.39 24.07 21.12
C TYR A 124 7.06 23.44 19.89
N GLN A 125 7.17 22.11 19.91
CA GLN A 125 7.81 21.36 18.85
C GLN A 125 6.83 21.06 17.70
N SER A 126 6.73 21.98 16.75
CA SER A 126 5.94 21.80 15.52
C SER A 126 6.70 20.98 14.48
N ASN A 127 6.32 19.72 14.28
CA ASN A 127 6.87 18.82 13.26
C ASN A 127 5.75 17.92 12.69
N LYS A 128 6.07 17.07 11.69
CA LYS A 128 5.07 16.18 11.07
C LYS A 128 4.39 15.27 12.09
N ARG A 129 5.11 14.79 13.11
CA ARG A 129 4.58 13.89 14.14
C ARG A 129 3.58 14.62 15.04
N SER A 130 3.91 15.81 15.54
CA SER A 130 2.98 16.59 16.37
C SER A 130 1.75 17.05 15.59
N TYR A 131 1.92 17.40 14.30
CA TYR A 131 0.77 17.68 13.43
C TYR A 131 -0.15 16.46 13.25
N HIS A 132 0.41 15.27 13.02
CA HIS A 132 -0.39 14.04 12.94
C HIS A 132 -1.12 13.71 14.25
N GLN A 133 -0.53 14.04 15.41
CA GLN A 133 -1.20 13.90 16.71
C GLN A 133 -2.40 14.84 16.83
N ILE A 134 -2.27 16.11 16.43
CA ILE A 134 -3.39 17.07 16.40
C ILE A 134 -4.51 16.54 15.51
N ARG A 135 -4.18 16.12 14.28
CA ARG A 135 -5.16 15.58 13.33
C ARG A 135 -5.88 14.37 13.91
N TYR A 136 -5.14 13.42 14.49
CA TYR A 136 -5.73 12.24 15.13
C TYR A 136 -6.69 12.60 16.27
N GLN A 137 -6.33 13.56 17.13
CA GLN A 137 -7.22 14.00 18.21
C GLN A 137 -8.46 14.72 17.69
N SER A 138 -8.33 15.55 16.66
CA SER A 138 -9.46 16.19 15.98
C SER A 138 -10.39 15.14 15.37
N ASP A 139 -9.86 14.17 14.63
CA ASP A 139 -10.64 13.08 14.03
C ASP A 139 -11.35 12.25 15.11
N LYS A 140 -10.67 11.95 16.23
CA LYS A 140 -11.27 11.23 17.36
C LYS A 140 -12.43 12.01 17.98
N LEU A 141 -12.26 13.32 18.22
CA LEU A 141 -13.31 14.18 18.76
C LEU A 141 -14.50 14.31 17.81
N CYS A 142 -14.25 14.42 16.51
CA CYS A 142 -15.29 14.40 15.50
C CYS A 142 -16.08 13.07 15.55
N LYS A 143 -15.39 11.92 15.69
CA LYS A 143 -16.05 10.61 15.80
C LYS A 143 -16.90 10.50 17.06
N GLU A 144 -16.39 10.97 18.20
CA GLU A 144 -17.09 10.97 19.50
C GLU A 144 -18.36 11.84 19.45
N ASN A 145 -18.35 12.93 18.67
CA ASN A 145 -19.48 13.84 18.48
C ASN A 145 -20.33 13.51 17.23
N SER A 146 -20.22 12.28 16.69
CA SER A 146 -20.99 11.81 15.52
C SER A 146 -20.82 12.65 14.24
N LEU A 147 -19.69 13.34 14.09
CA LEU A 147 -19.31 14.06 12.88
C LEU A 147 -18.58 13.13 11.89
N SER A 148 -18.55 13.50 10.61
CA SER A 148 -17.94 12.70 9.56
C SER A 148 -16.43 12.69 9.68
N VAL A 149 -15.88 11.52 9.96
CA VAL A 149 -14.45 11.22 9.97
C VAL A 149 -14.13 10.33 8.78
N ILE A 150 -12.85 10.28 8.38
CA ILE A 150 -12.46 9.30 7.36
C ILE A 150 -12.77 7.91 7.89
N ASP A 151 -13.43 7.14 7.03
CA ASP A 151 -13.70 5.75 7.26
C ASP A 151 -12.40 4.96 7.45
N GLU A 152 -12.24 4.34 8.62
CA GLU A 152 -11.07 3.54 8.97
C GLU A 152 -10.81 2.40 7.98
N TYR A 153 -11.88 1.75 7.50
CA TYR A 153 -11.78 0.67 6.52
C TYR A 153 -11.38 1.20 5.15
N TYR A 154 -11.81 2.41 4.80
CA TYR A 154 -11.32 3.08 3.60
C TYR A 154 -9.84 3.46 3.70
N GLU A 155 -9.35 3.91 4.85
CA GLU A 155 -7.91 4.16 5.01
C GLU A 155 -7.08 2.88 4.92
N ARG A 156 -7.56 1.79 5.54
CA ARG A 156 -6.92 0.46 5.42
C ARG A 156 -6.93 0.00 3.96
N PHE A 157 -8.06 0.13 3.28
CA PHE A 157 -8.20 -0.14 1.85
C PHE A 157 -7.21 0.70 1.03
N LYS A 158 -7.20 2.03 1.20
CA LYS A 158 -6.25 2.91 0.50
C LYS A 158 -4.81 2.67 0.87
N LYS A 159 -4.49 2.09 2.03
CA LYS A 159 -3.10 1.77 2.41
C LYS A 159 -2.65 0.46 1.77
N LYS A 160 -3.50 -0.56 1.77
CA LYS A 160 -3.22 -1.89 1.25
C LYS A 160 -3.32 -1.95 -0.28
N TYR A 161 -4.35 -1.32 -0.82
CA TYR A 161 -4.67 -1.23 -2.24
C TYR A 161 -4.36 0.15 -2.82
N LYS A 162 -3.60 1.01 -2.11
CA LYS A 162 -2.98 2.16 -2.77
C LYS A 162 -2.23 1.59 -3.94
N THR A 163 -2.67 1.96 -5.11
CA THR A 163 -1.82 2.03 -6.27
C THR A 163 -0.71 3.03 -5.94
N ASN A 164 0.30 2.59 -5.18
CA ASN A 164 1.60 2.51 -5.84
C ASN A 164 1.29 1.64 -7.05
N ALA A 165 0.91 2.27 -8.16
CA ALA A 165 1.16 1.66 -9.44
C ALA A 165 2.56 1.09 -9.27
N LYS A 166 2.72 -0.24 -9.41
CA LYS A 166 4.03 -0.75 -9.81
C LYS A 166 4.47 0.25 -10.86
N SER A 167 5.55 0.99 -10.57
CA SER A 167 5.97 2.09 -11.44
C SER A 167 5.85 1.56 -12.86
N TRP A 168 5.35 2.33 -13.83
CA TRP A 168 5.27 1.82 -15.21
C TRP A 168 6.57 1.10 -15.60
N TYR A 169 7.70 1.62 -15.12
CA TYR A 169 9.01 0.98 -15.06
C TYR A 169 9.06 -0.39 -14.36
N GLU A 170 8.60 -0.55 -13.11
CA GLU A 170 8.60 -1.84 -12.40
C GLU A 170 7.68 -2.90 -13.06
N ASN A 171 6.57 -2.47 -13.68
CA ASN A 171 5.66 -3.37 -14.40
C ASN A 171 6.20 -3.76 -15.79
N GLU A 172 6.87 -2.83 -16.47
CA GLU A 172 7.56 -3.04 -17.74
C GLU A 172 8.83 -3.88 -17.56
N GLN A 173 9.61 -3.64 -16.49
CA GLN A 173 10.79 -4.43 -16.15
C GLN A 173 10.39 -5.83 -15.64
N ALA A 174 9.23 -6.00 -15.00
CA ALA A 174 8.69 -7.32 -14.69
C ALA A 174 8.23 -8.08 -15.94
N LYS A 175 7.66 -7.38 -16.94
CA LYS A 175 7.30 -7.97 -18.25
C LYS A 175 8.54 -8.28 -19.10
N ASN A 176 9.61 -7.48 -19.00
CA ASN A 176 10.86 -7.63 -19.74
C ASN A 176 11.90 -8.51 -19.02
N GLY A 177 11.58 -9.08 -17.85
CA GLY A 177 12.47 -9.96 -17.09
C GLY A 177 13.64 -9.25 -16.37
N THR A 178 13.63 -7.93 -16.30
CA THR A 178 14.71 -7.08 -15.77
C THR A 178 14.35 -6.40 -14.44
N SER A 179 13.23 -6.77 -13.80
CA SER A 179 12.82 -6.26 -12.50
C SER A 179 13.89 -6.53 -11.44
N TRP A 180 14.54 -5.45 -10.99
CA TRP A 180 15.60 -5.51 -10.00
C TRP A 180 15.16 -6.15 -8.68
N LYS A 181 13.93 -5.84 -8.22
CA LYS A 181 13.37 -6.47 -7.03
C LYS A 181 13.12 -7.95 -7.24
N SER A 182 12.63 -8.34 -8.42
CA SER A 182 12.42 -9.76 -8.75
C SER A 182 13.74 -10.51 -8.90
N LYS A 183 14.80 -9.87 -9.40
CA LYS A 183 16.15 -10.43 -9.45
C LYS A 183 16.73 -10.62 -8.05
N LEU A 184 16.64 -9.60 -7.19
CA LEU A 184 17.03 -9.71 -5.78
C LEU A 184 16.22 -10.78 -5.03
N GLN A 185 14.91 -10.88 -5.25
CA GLN A 185 14.08 -11.96 -4.70
C GLN A 185 14.57 -13.33 -5.16
N PHE A 186 14.81 -13.48 -6.46
CA PHE A 186 15.31 -14.73 -7.05
C PHE A 186 16.67 -15.11 -6.49
N ASP A 187 17.61 -14.16 -6.39
CA ASP A 187 18.94 -14.41 -5.85
C ASP A 187 18.88 -14.75 -4.35
N ILE A 188 18.05 -14.06 -3.57
CA ILE A 188 17.78 -14.39 -2.16
C ILE A 188 17.22 -15.81 -2.05
N ASP A 189 16.14 -16.14 -2.77
CA ASP A 189 15.51 -17.45 -2.71
C ASP A 189 16.45 -18.58 -3.17
N ARG A 190 17.29 -18.31 -4.18
CA ARG A 190 18.30 -19.25 -4.66
C ARG A 190 19.37 -19.48 -3.59
N MET A 191 19.86 -18.44 -2.92
CA MET A 191 20.88 -18.58 -1.89
C MET A 191 20.34 -19.25 -0.63
N ILE A 192 19.10 -19.00 -0.24
CA ILE A 192 18.44 -19.71 0.89
C ILE A 192 18.42 -21.23 0.65
N LYS A 193 18.22 -21.68 -0.59
CA LYS A 193 18.26 -23.12 -0.94
C LYS A 193 19.65 -23.74 -0.89
N GLN A 194 20.68 -22.91 -0.97
CA GLN A 194 22.06 -23.36 -1.01
C GLN A 194 22.78 -23.16 0.32
N SER A 195 22.17 -22.48 1.29
CA SER A 195 22.81 -22.09 2.56
C SER A 195 22.28 -22.96 3.69
N LYS A 196 23.20 -23.44 4.53
CA LYS A 196 22.87 -24.26 5.70
C LYS A 196 22.57 -23.41 6.93
N ASP A 197 23.18 -22.24 7.00
CA ASP A 197 23.03 -21.29 8.09
C ASP A 197 23.01 -19.84 7.58
N TRP A 198 22.74 -18.92 8.51
CA TRP A 198 22.59 -17.50 8.21
C TRP A 198 23.90 -16.87 7.72
N ASP A 199 25.04 -17.28 8.25
CA ASP A 199 26.33 -16.70 7.91
C ASP A 199 26.79 -17.15 6.51
N GLU A 200 26.51 -18.41 6.15
CA GLU A 200 26.73 -18.94 4.80
C GLU A 200 25.87 -18.22 3.77
N PHE A 201 24.60 -17.93 4.12
CA PHE A 201 23.72 -17.13 3.26
C PHE A 201 24.25 -15.73 2.99
N LEU A 202 24.73 -15.03 4.03
CA LEU A 202 25.30 -13.70 3.89
C LEU A 202 26.56 -13.70 3.02
N LYS A 203 27.44 -14.69 3.20
CA LYS A 203 28.64 -14.85 2.36
C LYS A 203 28.28 -15.06 0.89
N LYS A 204 27.35 -15.98 0.61
CA LYS A 204 26.95 -16.30 -0.77
C LYS A 204 26.25 -15.14 -1.48
N ILE A 205 25.45 -14.36 -0.76
CA ILE A 205 24.88 -13.12 -1.33
C ILE A 205 25.97 -12.07 -1.57
N ALA A 206 26.95 -11.94 -0.68
CA ALA A 206 28.08 -11.04 -0.91
C ALA A 206 28.91 -11.44 -2.14
N ASP A 207 29.13 -12.74 -2.35
CA ASP A 207 29.83 -13.29 -3.52
C ASP A 207 29.09 -13.00 -4.83
N LEU A 208 27.75 -12.91 -4.79
CA LEU A 208 26.92 -12.46 -5.92
C LEU A 208 27.00 -10.96 -6.19
N GLY A 209 27.84 -10.22 -5.45
CA GLY A 209 28.07 -8.79 -5.68
C GLY A 209 27.10 -7.89 -4.92
N TYR A 210 26.52 -8.37 -3.82
CA TYR A 210 25.67 -7.57 -2.95
C TYR A 210 26.40 -7.09 -1.69
N GLU A 211 26.37 -5.79 -1.44
CA GLU A 211 26.65 -5.19 -0.14
C GLU A 211 25.44 -5.37 0.77
N ILE A 212 25.67 -5.91 1.96
CA ILE A 212 24.63 -6.19 2.96
C ILE A 212 24.82 -5.25 4.15
N LYS A 213 23.74 -4.61 4.58
CA LYS A 213 23.71 -3.79 5.80
C LYS A 213 22.77 -4.39 6.82
N CYS A 214 23.34 -4.92 7.90
CA CYS A 214 22.62 -5.47 9.05
C CYS A 214 22.44 -4.36 10.11
N GLY A 215 21.23 -3.83 10.22
CA GLY A 215 20.84 -2.88 11.27
C GLY A 215 19.49 -3.30 11.85
N LYS A 216 18.61 -2.35 12.22
CA LYS A 216 17.23 -2.68 12.63
C LYS A 216 16.43 -3.47 11.58
N HIS A 217 16.81 -3.35 10.31
CA HIS A 217 16.28 -4.17 9.21
C HIS A 217 17.42 -4.45 8.22
N ILE A 218 17.52 -5.68 7.73
CA ILE A 218 18.47 -6.04 6.67
C ILE A 218 18.17 -5.30 5.36
N ALA A 219 19.23 -4.86 4.68
CA ALA A 219 19.15 -4.20 3.39
C ALA A 219 20.26 -4.68 2.45
N PHE A 220 19.92 -4.80 1.16
CA PHE A 220 20.80 -5.30 0.10
C PHE A 220 21.04 -4.22 -0.96
N LYS A 221 22.28 -4.08 -1.42
CA LYS A 221 22.67 -3.18 -2.52
C LYS A 221 23.60 -3.95 -3.45
N HIS A 222 23.29 -4.02 -4.73
CA HIS A 222 24.21 -4.62 -5.70
C HIS A 222 25.22 -3.58 -6.18
N LYS A 223 26.39 -4.05 -6.62
CA LYS A 223 27.48 -3.21 -7.14
C LYS A 223 27.03 -2.20 -8.21
N ASP A 224 26.07 -2.58 -9.05
CA ASP A 224 25.53 -1.73 -10.13
C ASP A 224 24.50 -0.68 -9.67
N LYS A 225 24.33 -0.47 -8.36
CA LYS A 225 23.29 0.43 -7.81
C LYS A 225 23.83 1.35 -6.73
N GLU A 226 23.35 2.59 -6.73
CA GLU A 226 23.73 3.60 -5.73
C GLU A 226 23.03 3.42 -4.36
N ARG A 227 21.84 2.79 -4.31
CA ARG A 227 20.97 2.77 -3.11
C ARG A 227 20.67 1.36 -2.59
N PHE A 228 20.60 1.24 -1.27
CA PHE A 228 20.17 0.03 -0.57
C PHE A 228 18.66 -0.20 -0.64
N THR A 229 18.27 -1.46 -0.88
CA THR A 229 16.88 -1.92 -0.79
C THR A 229 16.68 -2.65 0.52
N ARG A 230 15.76 -2.17 1.36
CA ARG A 230 15.40 -2.86 2.61
C ARG A 230 14.60 -4.11 2.29
N ALA A 231 14.90 -5.21 2.99
CA ALA A 231 14.27 -6.49 2.69
C ALA A 231 12.76 -6.48 2.95
N LYS A 232 12.28 -5.74 3.96
CA LYS A 232 10.84 -5.50 4.18
C LYS A 232 10.10 -4.80 3.03
N THR A 233 10.82 -4.10 2.16
CA THR A 233 10.23 -3.43 0.97
C THR A 233 10.06 -4.41 -0.19
N ILE A 234 10.69 -5.58 -0.10
CA ILE A 234 10.61 -6.68 -1.08
C ILE A 234 9.36 -7.52 -0.82
N GLY A 235 9.04 -7.78 0.46
CA GLY A 235 7.84 -8.49 0.90
C GLY A 235 7.96 -8.91 2.36
N GLU A 236 6.86 -9.35 2.96
CA GLU A 236 6.84 -9.82 4.36
C GLU A 236 7.67 -11.11 4.54
N ASP A 237 7.71 -11.98 3.51
CA ASP A 237 8.51 -13.22 3.45
C ASP A 237 10.03 -13.00 3.34
N TYR A 238 10.46 -11.74 3.20
CA TYR A 238 11.86 -11.34 3.06
C TYR A 238 12.36 -10.55 4.27
N THR A 239 11.59 -10.55 5.36
CA THR A 239 12.08 -10.04 6.65
C THR A 239 13.19 -10.93 7.19
N GLU A 240 14.10 -10.38 8.00
CA GLU A 240 15.24 -11.13 8.53
C GLU A 240 14.79 -12.38 9.31
N GLU A 241 13.74 -12.25 10.11
CA GLU A 241 13.11 -13.34 10.86
C GLU A 241 12.62 -14.45 9.92
N ARG A 242 11.86 -14.11 8.88
CA ARG A 242 11.38 -15.07 7.87
C ARG A 242 12.50 -15.70 7.06
N LEU A 243 13.54 -14.95 6.71
CA LEU A 243 14.67 -15.51 5.96
C LEU A 243 15.44 -16.53 6.81
N LYS A 244 15.67 -16.26 8.10
CA LYS A 244 16.28 -17.21 9.03
C LYS A 244 15.42 -18.46 9.21
N GLU A 245 14.10 -18.29 9.37
CA GLU A 245 13.14 -19.40 9.45
C GLU A 245 13.22 -20.28 8.19
N ARG A 246 13.19 -19.69 6.99
CA ARG A 246 13.26 -20.40 5.71
C ARG A 246 14.58 -21.15 5.49
N ILE A 247 15.71 -20.62 6.00
CA ILE A 247 17.00 -21.31 5.95
C ILE A 247 16.99 -22.53 6.88
N LEU A 248 16.43 -22.39 8.08
CA LEU A 248 16.24 -23.49 9.04
C LEU A 248 15.28 -24.57 8.51
N GLU A 249 14.18 -24.18 7.87
CA GLU A 249 13.24 -25.08 7.22
C GLU A 249 13.91 -25.87 6.08
N ASN A 250 14.76 -25.20 5.28
CA ASN A 250 15.55 -25.87 4.24
C ASN A 250 16.60 -26.84 4.80
N ALA A 251 17.24 -26.51 5.93
CA ALA A 251 18.20 -27.40 6.58
C ALA A 251 17.52 -28.69 7.11
N ASN A 252 16.24 -28.60 7.50
CA ASN A 252 15.43 -29.72 7.97
C ASN A 252 14.70 -30.48 6.85
N GLN A 253 14.66 -29.94 5.63
CA GLN A 253 14.23 -30.69 4.46
C GLN A 253 15.38 -31.62 4.03
N LYS A 254 15.22 -32.93 4.30
CA LYS A 254 16.03 -34.00 3.70
C LYS A 254 16.37 -33.62 2.26
N THR A 255 17.66 -33.58 1.95
CA THR A 255 18.21 -33.30 0.61
C THR A 255 17.33 -33.96 -0.45
N PHE A 256 16.45 -33.18 -1.09
CA PHE A 256 15.75 -33.64 -2.27
C PHE A 256 16.84 -33.84 -3.31
N SER A 257 17.02 -35.09 -3.75
CA SER A 257 17.80 -35.43 -4.93
C SER A 257 17.53 -34.37 -6.01
N VAL A 258 18.58 -33.74 -6.53
CA VAL A 258 18.48 -32.81 -7.67
C VAL A 258 17.53 -33.45 -8.68
N LYS A 259 16.33 -32.87 -8.90
CA LYS A 259 15.39 -33.38 -9.89
C LYS A 259 16.16 -33.47 -11.20
N LYS A 260 16.43 -34.69 -11.70
CA LYS A 260 17.09 -34.91 -12.99
C LYS A 260 16.21 -34.26 -14.06
N ARG A 261 16.58 -33.06 -14.49
CA ARG A 261 15.94 -32.41 -15.63
C ARG A 261 16.47 -33.09 -16.89
N VAL A 262 15.57 -33.62 -17.69
CA VAL A 262 15.94 -34.28 -18.94
C VAL A 262 16.32 -33.22 -19.97
N GLY A 263 17.41 -33.46 -20.70
CA GLY A 263 17.89 -32.57 -21.76
C GLY A 263 16.96 -32.54 -22.97
N ASN A 264 17.33 -31.78 -24.01
CA ASN A 264 16.60 -31.74 -25.28
C ASN A 264 17.23 -32.70 -26.29
N ILE A 265 16.42 -33.47 -27.04
CA ILE A 265 16.92 -34.21 -28.20
C ILE A 265 17.27 -33.23 -29.33
N ILE A 266 18.51 -33.33 -29.80
CA ILE A 266 19.08 -32.56 -30.91
C ILE A 266 18.62 -33.19 -32.22
N ASP A 267 18.08 -32.39 -33.14
CA ASP A 267 17.76 -32.89 -34.47
C ASP A 267 19.00 -32.88 -35.36
N ILE A 268 19.68 -34.02 -35.44
CA ILE A 268 20.94 -34.20 -36.17
C ILE A 268 20.80 -33.86 -37.66
N ALA A 269 19.66 -34.21 -38.27
CA ALA A 269 19.43 -34.02 -39.71
C ALA A 269 19.39 -32.55 -40.12
N ASN A 270 18.90 -31.67 -39.23
CA ASN A 270 18.73 -30.25 -39.49
C ASN A 270 19.73 -29.37 -38.72
N ASN A 271 20.78 -29.95 -38.13
CA ASN A 271 21.77 -29.22 -37.35
C ASN A 271 23.03 -28.97 -38.19
N GLU A 272 23.29 -27.72 -38.56
CA GLU A 272 24.46 -27.31 -39.37
C GLU A 272 25.80 -27.81 -38.78
N LYS A 273 25.91 -27.83 -37.45
CA LYS A 273 27.11 -28.28 -36.73
C LYS A 273 27.29 -29.81 -36.79
N ALA A 274 26.19 -30.55 -36.81
CA ALA A 274 26.21 -32.01 -36.99
C ALA A 274 26.47 -32.40 -38.44
N GLN A 275 26.00 -31.61 -39.42
CA GLN A 275 26.30 -31.83 -40.83
C GLN A 275 27.76 -31.53 -41.20
N SER A 276 28.38 -30.56 -40.52
CA SER A 276 29.75 -30.10 -40.82
C SER A 276 30.86 -30.80 -40.03
N SER A 277 30.57 -31.40 -38.86
CA SER A 277 31.55 -32.11 -38.03
C SER A 277 31.05 -33.50 -37.64
N LYS A 278 31.79 -34.53 -38.07
CA LYS A 278 31.55 -35.93 -37.69
C LYS A 278 31.74 -36.16 -36.19
N GLU A 279 32.66 -35.45 -35.53
CA GLU A 279 32.82 -35.61 -34.07
C GLU A 279 31.60 -35.08 -33.32
N TYR A 280 31.03 -33.95 -33.75
CA TYR A 280 29.82 -33.40 -33.15
C TYR A 280 28.59 -34.26 -33.44
N GLU A 281 28.48 -34.82 -34.65
CA GLU A 281 27.43 -35.79 -35.00
C GLU A 281 27.45 -37.02 -34.08
N PHE A 282 28.63 -37.60 -33.85
CA PHE A 282 28.80 -38.75 -32.95
C PHE A 282 28.44 -38.39 -31.50
N TRP A 283 28.90 -37.24 -31.01
CA TRP A 283 28.54 -36.75 -29.69
C TRP A 283 27.02 -36.53 -29.55
N ALA A 284 26.39 -35.89 -30.54
CA ALA A 284 24.95 -35.61 -30.55
C ALA A 284 24.13 -36.89 -30.57
N THR A 285 24.57 -37.92 -31.30
CA THR A 285 23.95 -39.25 -31.29
C THR A 285 24.00 -39.90 -29.91
N LYS A 286 25.18 -39.92 -29.26
CA LYS A 286 25.34 -40.46 -27.91
C LYS A 286 24.51 -39.67 -26.87
N HIS A 287 24.51 -38.35 -26.97
CA HIS A 287 23.69 -37.48 -26.13
C HIS A 287 22.20 -37.74 -26.30
N ASN A 288 21.71 -37.86 -27.55
CA ASN A 288 20.31 -38.13 -27.83
C ASN A 288 19.85 -39.48 -27.27
N LEU A 289 20.69 -40.52 -27.36
CA LEU A 289 20.41 -41.83 -26.75
C LEU A 289 20.28 -41.74 -25.23
N GLN A 290 21.18 -41.01 -24.56
CA GLN A 290 21.10 -40.77 -23.12
C GLN A 290 19.84 -39.99 -22.75
N VAL A 291 19.54 -38.90 -23.45
CA VAL A 291 18.34 -38.08 -23.23
C VAL A 291 17.06 -38.88 -23.48
N ALA A 292 17.03 -39.75 -24.48
CA ALA A 292 15.88 -40.63 -24.75
C ALA A 292 15.67 -41.63 -23.62
N SER A 293 16.74 -42.28 -23.15
CA SER A 293 16.70 -43.18 -22.00
C SER A 293 16.19 -42.49 -20.75
N ASP A 294 16.76 -41.32 -20.41
CA ASP A 294 16.33 -40.51 -19.27
C ASP A 294 14.87 -40.04 -19.40
N THR A 295 14.43 -39.71 -20.62
CA THR A 295 13.03 -39.33 -20.91
C THR A 295 12.08 -40.49 -20.60
N VAL A 296 12.41 -41.71 -21.04
CA VAL A 296 11.58 -42.90 -20.81
C VAL A 296 11.57 -43.27 -19.32
N ILE A 297 12.72 -43.18 -18.63
CA ILE A 297 12.79 -43.40 -17.18
C ILE A 297 11.89 -42.40 -16.46
N LEU A 298 12.02 -41.10 -16.75
CA LEU A 298 11.21 -40.06 -16.11
C LEU A 298 9.71 -40.22 -16.39
N MET A 299 9.36 -40.61 -17.62
CA MET A 299 7.98 -40.91 -18.01
C MET A 299 7.40 -42.05 -17.16
N ARG A 300 8.18 -43.12 -16.93
CA ARG A 300 7.79 -44.28 -16.11
C ARG A 300 7.75 -43.94 -14.62
N GLU A 301 8.70 -43.15 -14.11
CA GLU A 301 8.73 -42.64 -12.73
C GLU A 301 7.48 -41.80 -12.42
N LYS A 302 7.00 -41.01 -13.40
CA LYS A 302 5.73 -40.28 -13.30
C LYS A 302 4.49 -41.16 -13.50
N GLY A 303 4.66 -42.46 -13.71
CA GLY A 303 3.58 -43.44 -13.83
C GLY A 303 2.97 -43.59 -15.23
N PHE A 304 3.50 -42.90 -16.25
CA PHE A 304 2.99 -43.01 -17.62
C PHE A 304 3.55 -44.25 -18.30
N LYS A 305 2.66 -45.12 -18.78
CA LYS A 305 3.03 -46.37 -19.46
C LYS A 305 3.02 -46.28 -20.98
N SER A 306 2.34 -45.27 -21.52
CA SER A 306 2.21 -45.03 -22.96
C SER A 306 2.09 -43.55 -23.27
N LEU A 307 2.40 -43.18 -24.52
CA LEU A 307 2.28 -41.79 -24.99
C LEU A 307 0.82 -41.31 -24.95
N ALA A 308 -0.15 -42.19 -25.22
CA ALA A 308 -1.57 -41.87 -25.09
C ALA A 308 -1.97 -41.47 -23.65
N GLN A 309 -1.40 -42.13 -22.63
CA GLN A 309 -1.63 -41.76 -21.23
C GLN A 309 -1.01 -40.41 -20.87
N LEU A 310 0.20 -40.13 -21.40
CA LEU A 310 0.85 -38.83 -21.23
C LEU A 310 0.04 -37.72 -21.91
N ASP A 311 -0.46 -37.96 -23.11
CA ASP A 311 -1.26 -37.00 -23.88
C ASP A 311 -2.62 -36.69 -23.23
N ASP A 312 -3.32 -37.72 -22.73
CA ASP A 312 -4.54 -37.53 -21.96
C ASP A 312 -4.29 -36.72 -20.68
N PHE A 313 -3.18 -36.98 -19.97
CA PHE A 313 -2.81 -36.20 -18.79
C PHE A 313 -2.45 -34.76 -19.13
N ILE A 314 -1.68 -34.51 -20.19
CA ILE A 314 -1.38 -33.16 -20.69
C ILE A 314 -2.67 -32.42 -21.01
N LYS A 315 -3.63 -33.08 -21.69
CA LYS A 315 -4.93 -32.50 -22.01
C LYS A 315 -5.71 -32.13 -20.75
N LYS A 316 -5.87 -33.06 -19.81
CA LYS A 316 -6.54 -32.82 -18.52
C LYS A 316 -5.88 -31.70 -17.71
N SER A 317 -4.55 -31.64 -17.70
CA SER A 317 -3.79 -30.58 -17.04
C SER A 317 -3.99 -29.23 -17.72
N ALA A 318 -4.06 -29.20 -19.05
CA ALA A 318 -4.35 -27.98 -19.81
C ALA A 318 -5.77 -27.47 -19.54
N ASP A 319 -6.77 -28.37 -19.51
CA ASP A 319 -8.16 -28.05 -19.17
C ASP A 319 -8.27 -27.51 -17.73
N LYS A 320 -7.63 -28.18 -16.76
CA LYS A 320 -7.58 -27.71 -15.37
C LYS A 320 -6.95 -26.31 -15.28
N ARG A 321 -5.87 -26.06 -16.02
CA ARG A 321 -5.21 -24.75 -16.04
C ARG A 321 -6.11 -23.68 -16.63
N GLN A 322 -6.83 -23.99 -17.70
CA GLN A 322 -7.79 -23.06 -18.30
C GLN A 322 -8.89 -22.70 -17.30
N ASN A 323 -9.47 -23.70 -16.61
CA ASN A 323 -10.46 -23.47 -15.57
C ASN A 323 -9.92 -22.58 -14.43
N LEU A 324 -8.70 -22.85 -13.94
CA LEU A 324 -8.05 -22.01 -12.93
C LEU A 324 -7.87 -20.56 -13.40
N GLN A 325 -7.50 -20.36 -14.67
CA GLN A 325 -7.34 -19.04 -15.26
C GLN A 325 -8.67 -18.29 -15.33
N ASP A 326 -9.74 -18.98 -15.73
CA ASP A 326 -11.08 -18.40 -15.81
C ASP A 326 -11.63 -18.05 -14.42
N GLU A 327 -11.38 -18.89 -13.41
CA GLU A 327 -11.71 -18.58 -12.00
C GLU A 327 -10.95 -17.35 -11.49
N ILE A 328 -9.64 -17.25 -11.76
CA ILE A 328 -8.83 -16.08 -11.37
C ILE A 328 -9.38 -14.81 -12.04
N LYS A 329 -9.75 -14.88 -13.32
CA LYS A 329 -10.32 -13.75 -14.05
C LYS A 329 -11.64 -13.27 -13.43
N LEU A 330 -12.53 -14.21 -13.09
CA LEU A 330 -13.78 -13.88 -12.40
C LEU A 330 -13.54 -13.24 -11.02
N LEU A 331 -12.53 -13.70 -10.27
CA LEU A 331 -12.15 -13.06 -9.01
C LEU A 331 -11.62 -11.64 -9.22
N ASP A 332 -10.81 -11.42 -10.25
CA ASP A 332 -10.29 -10.10 -10.59
C ASP A 332 -11.38 -9.10 -10.95
N GLU A 333 -12.39 -9.53 -11.70
CA GLU A 333 -13.57 -8.71 -12.00
C GLU A 333 -14.36 -8.36 -10.73
N LYS A 334 -14.53 -9.31 -9.80
CA LYS A 334 -15.17 -9.07 -8.50
C LYS A 334 -14.37 -8.11 -7.62
N ILE A 335 -13.04 -8.28 -7.56
CA ILE A 335 -12.16 -7.39 -6.79
C ILE A 335 -12.21 -5.96 -7.37
N ALA A 336 -12.21 -5.81 -8.70
CA ALA A 336 -12.30 -4.51 -9.35
C ALA A 336 -13.64 -3.80 -9.07
N THR A 337 -14.75 -4.54 -9.13
CA THR A 337 -16.08 -4.00 -8.85
C THR A 337 -16.24 -3.59 -7.39
N LEU A 338 -15.82 -4.42 -6.43
CA LEU A 338 -15.83 -4.06 -5.00
C LEU A 338 -14.89 -2.90 -4.67
N SER A 339 -13.72 -2.84 -5.31
CA SER A 339 -12.80 -1.71 -5.15
C SER A 339 -13.42 -0.40 -5.64
N THR A 340 -14.12 -0.43 -6.78
CA THR A 340 -14.85 0.73 -7.31
C THR A 340 -16.00 1.12 -6.39
N THR A 341 -16.73 0.13 -5.87
CA THR A 341 -17.81 0.33 -4.89
C THR A 341 -17.27 1.02 -3.64
N MET A 342 -16.10 0.60 -3.13
CA MET A 342 -15.45 1.22 -1.97
C MET A 342 -15.12 2.71 -2.22
N GLU A 343 -14.62 3.07 -3.40
CA GLU A 343 -14.34 4.46 -3.76
C GLU A 343 -15.61 5.31 -3.88
N GLN A 344 -16.68 4.74 -4.47
CA GLN A 344 -17.97 5.40 -4.56
C GLN A 344 -18.59 5.61 -3.17
N VAL A 345 -18.52 4.61 -2.28
CA VAL A 345 -18.99 4.69 -0.89
C VAL A 345 -18.27 5.82 -0.16
N HIS A 346 -16.94 5.88 -0.29
CA HIS A 346 -16.16 6.96 0.29
C HIS A 346 -16.57 8.33 -0.27
N THR A 347 -16.72 8.45 -1.59
CA THR A 347 -17.08 9.70 -2.26
C THR A 347 -18.45 10.21 -1.79
N VAL A 348 -19.45 9.34 -1.75
CA VAL A 348 -20.79 9.68 -1.22
C VAL A 348 -20.70 10.08 0.24
N THR A 349 -20.00 9.31 1.07
CA THR A 349 -19.86 9.62 2.51
C THR A 349 -19.18 10.97 2.73
N LYS A 350 -18.11 11.25 1.97
CA LYS A 350 -17.32 12.48 2.07
C LYS A 350 -18.11 13.73 1.69
N TYR A 351 -18.91 13.66 0.62
CA TYR A 351 -19.62 14.81 0.06
C TYR A 351 -21.10 14.89 0.46
N ARG A 352 -21.60 13.96 1.28
CA ARG A 352 -22.99 13.90 1.73
C ARG A 352 -23.49 15.22 2.34
N GLN A 353 -22.71 15.82 3.22
CA GLN A 353 -23.11 17.05 3.92
C GLN A 353 -23.18 18.24 2.96
N ILE A 354 -22.20 18.36 2.06
CA ILE A 354 -22.19 19.39 1.00
C ILE A 354 -23.43 19.25 0.11
N TYR A 355 -23.78 18.02 -0.28
CA TYR A 355 -24.99 17.77 -1.07
C TYR A 355 -26.28 18.07 -0.30
N GLN A 356 -26.34 17.75 1.00
CA GLN A 356 -27.49 18.10 1.84
C GLN A 356 -27.67 19.60 2.00
N ALA A 357 -26.57 20.37 2.16
CA ALA A 357 -26.60 21.82 2.20
C ALA A 357 -27.09 22.40 0.86
N TYR A 358 -26.55 21.91 -0.26
CA TYR A 358 -27.01 22.28 -1.61
C TYR A 358 -28.52 22.04 -1.80
N LYS A 359 -29.02 20.88 -1.34
CA LYS A 359 -30.45 20.54 -1.45
C LYS A 359 -31.36 21.43 -0.60
N LYS A 360 -30.87 21.92 0.55
CA LYS A 360 -31.61 22.84 1.43
C LYS A 360 -31.66 24.27 0.89
N GLY A 361 -30.62 24.71 0.17
CA GLY A 361 -30.52 26.05 -0.42
C GLY A 361 -30.34 26.04 -1.95
N PRO A 362 -31.31 25.51 -2.73
CA PRO A 362 -31.14 25.32 -4.19
C PRO A 362 -31.00 26.62 -4.99
N THR A 363 -31.36 27.77 -4.40
CA THR A 363 -31.24 29.10 -5.02
C THR A 363 -29.88 29.76 -4.79
N ASP A 364 -29.02 29.21 -3.92
CA ASP A 364 -27.68 29.72 -3.65
C ASP A 364 -26.72 29.35 -4.78
N LYS A 365 -26.70 30.21 -5.81
CA LYS A 365 -25.83 30.06 -6.99
C LYS A 365 -24.34 30.17 -6.65
N ALA A 366 -23.97 30.85 -5.56
CA ALA A 366 -22.59 31.00 -5.14
C ALA A 366 -22.07 29.67 -4.56
N PHE A 367 -22.82 29.07 -3.63
CA PHE A 367 -22.50 27.75 -3.07
C PHE A 367 -22.46 26.65 -4.14
N ALA A 368 -23.45 26.63 -5.05
CA ALA A 368 -23.50 25.67 -6.14
C ALA A 368 -22.33 25.83 -7.12
N GLY A 369 -21.86 27.06 -7.34
CA GLY A 369 -20.68 27.35 -8.16
C GLY A 369 -19.39 26.87 -7.49
N GLU A 370 -19.22 27.15 -6.21
CA GLU A 370 -18.02 26.79 -5.44
C GLU A 370 -17.86 25.26 -5.28
N HIS A 371 -18.96 24.55 -5.04
CA HIS A 371 -18.95 23.10 -4.78
C HIS A 371 -19.41 22.25 -5.97
N LYS A 372 -19.40 22.79 -7.19
CA LYS A 372 -19.91 22.13 -8.40
C LYS A 372 -19.27 20.76 -8.63
N ALA A 373 -17.95 20.66 -8.46
CA ALA A 373 -17.21 19.42 -8.70
C ALA A 373 -17.59 18.33 -7.68
N GLU A 374 -17.71 18.69 -6.41
CA GLU A 374 -18.10 17.80 -5.32
C GLU A 374 -19.53 17.28 -5.49
N ILE A 375 -20.45 18.16 -5.88
CA ILE A 375 -21.85 17.79 -6.14
C ILE A 375 -21.94 16.78 -7.29
N LEU A 376 -21.27 17.05 -8.42
CA LEU A 376 -21.27 16.14 -9.57
C LEU A 376 -20.66 14.77 -9.23
N LEU A 377 -19.56 14.75 -8.48
CA LEU A 377 -18.92 13.49 -8.03
C LEU A 377 -19.84 12.70 -7.09
N TYR A 378 -20.53 13.39 -6.18
CA TYR A 378 -21.50 12.77 -5.29
C TYR A 378 -22.67 12.15 -6.08
N GLU A 379 -23.29 12.91 -6.98
CA GLU A 379 -24.44 12.45 -7.76
C GLU A 379 -24.09 11.25 -8.64
N LYS A 380 -22.95 11.31 -9.34
CA LYS A 380 -22.46 10.20 -10.16
C LYS A 380 -22.23 8.95 -9.32
N SER A 381 -21.49 9.08 -8.22
CA SER A 381 -21.17 7.95 -7.34
C SER A 381 -22.42 7.34 -6.71
N LEU A 382 -23.39 8.18 -6.30
CA LEU A 382 -24.66 7.73 -5.73
C LEU A 382 -25.52 7.02 -6.78
N ALA A 383 -25.57 7.53 -8.02
CA ALA A 383 -26.30 6.91 -9.11
C ALA A 383 -25.73 5.53 -9.47
N GLU A 384 -24.40 5.40 -9.52
CA GLU A 384 -23.73 4.12 -9.77
C GLU A 384 -23.99 3.10 -8.65
N LEU A 385 -23.92 3.53 -7.37
CA LEU A 385 -24.23 2.66 -6.23
C LEU A 385 -25.69 2.18 -6.26
N LYS A 386 -26.64 3.07 -6.59
CA LYS A 386 -28.07 2.74 -6.68
C LYS A 386 -28.40 1.70 -7.76
N LYS A 387 -27.55 1.53 -8.78
CA LYS A 387 -27.75 0.48 -9.79
C LYS A 387 -27.58 -0.93 -9.23
N SER A 388 -26.68 -1.08 -8.25
CA SER A 388 -26.27 -2.39 -7.74
C SER A 388 -26.74 -2.66 -6.31
N TYR A 389 -27.09 -1.62 -5.55
CA TYR A 389 -27.43 -1.74 -4.13
C TYR A 389 -28.70 -0.97 -3.77
N SER A 390 -29.62 -1.64 -3.06
CA SER A 390 -30.85 -1.04 -2.53
C SER A 390 -30.60 -0.18 -1.28
N LYS A 391 -29.55 -0.50 -0.53
CA LYS A 391 -29.08 0.23 0.67
C LYS A 391 -27.61 0.55 0.52
N MET A 392 -27.15 1.61 1.20
CA MET A 392 -25.74 2.00 1.18
C MET A 392 -24.87 0.84 1.68
N PRO A 393 -23.91 0.36 0.88
CA PRO A 393 -23.09 -0.77 1.30
C PRO A 393 -22.09 -0.35 2.38
N ASN A 394 -21.79 -1.27 3.29
CA ASN A 394 -20.93 -1.02 4.44
C ASN A 394 -19.47 -1.23 4.05
N SER A 395 -18.64 -0.21 4.25
CA SER A 395 -17.20 -0.25 3.96
C SER A 395 -16.46 -1.37 4.68
N LYS A 396 -16.82 -1.69 5.92
CA LYS A 396 -16.26 -2.83 6.66
C LYS A 396 -16.49 -4.14 5.92
N GLN A 397 -17.73 -4.37 5.49
CA GLN A 397 -18.11 -5.59 4.77
C GLN A 397 -17.41 -5.67 3.42
N ILE A 398 -17.35 -4.56 2.67
CA ILE A 398 -16.62 -4.49 1.40
C ILE A 398 -15.14 -4.82 1.61
N PHE A 399 -14.52 -4.26 2.65
CA PHE A 399 -13.12 -4.52 2.98
C PHE A 399 -12.88 -6.00 3.33
N GLU A 400 -13.69 -6.58 4.22
CA GLU A 400 -13.59 -7.99 4.61
C GLU A 400 -13.80 -8.95 3.42
N GLU A 401 -14.70 -8.61 2.49
CA GLU A 401 -14.92 -9.39 1.28
C GLU A 401 -13.73 -9.28 0.31
N LEU A 402 -13.17 -8.08 0.14
CA LEU A 402 -11.95 -7.87 -0.63
C LEU A 402 -10.78 -8.70 -0.07
N GLU A 403 -10.62 -8.77 1.25
CA GLU A 403 -9.59 -9.61 1.89
C GLU A 403 -9.76 -11.09 1.50
N LYS A 404 -10.97 -11.64 1.67
CA LYS A 404 -11.30 -13.04 1.33
C LYS A 404 -11.06 -13.35 -0.14
N LEU A 405 -11.47 -12.47 -1.05
CA LEU A 405 -11.28 -12.67 -2.49
C LEU A 405 -9.80 -12.66 -2.87
N ASN A 406 -8.99 -11.79 -2.26
CA ASN A 406 -7.55 -11.75 -2.50
C ASN A 406 -6.84 -12.97 -1.94
N GLU A 407 -7.23 -13.47 -0.76
CA GLU A 407 -6.71 -14.73 -0.22
C GLU A 407 -6.99 -15.90 -1.18
N LYS A 408 -8.24 -16.05 -1.61
CA LYS A 408 -8.62 -17.08 -2.58
C LYS A 408 -7.85 -16.97 -3.90
N LYS A 409 -7.69 -15.74 -4.42
CA LYS A 409 -6.92 -15.47 -5.64
C LYS A 409 -5.46 -15.90 -5.49
N ASN A 410 -4.83 -15.62 -4.34
CA ASN A 410 -3.44 -15.98 -4.09
C ASN A 410 -3.26 -17.52 -4.09
N THR A 411 -4.18 -18.26 -3.47
CA THR A 411 -4.17 -19.73 -3.50
C THR A 411 -4.30 -20.26 -4.93
N LEU A 412 -5.26 -19.77 -5.71
CA LEU A 412 -5.44 -20.19 -7.11
C LEU A 412 -4.24 -19.82 -7.99
N MET A 413 -3.60 -18.66 -7.76
CA MET A 413 -2.38 -18.28 -8.46
C MET A 413 -1.20 -19.21 -8.15
N GLN A 414 -1.07 -19.71 -6.92
CA GLN A 414 -0.06 -20.70 -6.55
C GLN A 414 -0.30 -22.05 -7.25
N GLU A 415 -1.56 -22.51 -7.31
CA GLU A 415 -1.93 -23.73 -8.03
C GLU A 415 -1.68 -23.59 -9.54
N TYR A 416 -2.07 -22.46 -10.13
CA TYR A 416 -1.81 -22.15 -11.54
C TYR A 416 -0.31 -22.14 -11.87
N SER A 417 0.51 -21.52 -11.01
CA SER A 417 1.97 -21.46 -11.17
C SER A 417 2.60 -22.86 -11.10
N SER A 418 2.16 -23.68 -10.15
CA SER A 418 2.65 -25.07 -9.98
C SER A 418 2.32 -25.92 -11.20
N SER A 419 1.07 -25.82 -11.69
CA SER A 419 0.63 -26.50 -12.92
C SER A 419 1.45 -26.08 -14.15
N LYS A 420 1.83 -24.79 -14.26
CA LYS A 420 2.69 -24.31 -15.36
C LYS A 420 4.08 -24.96 -15.37
N SER A 421 4.68 -25.16 -14.19
CA SER A 421 5.98 -25.82 -14.08
C SER A 421 5.88 -27.29 -14.48
N GLU A 422 4.87 -28.01 -13.99
CA GLU A 422 4.65 -29.42 -14.31
C GLU A 422 4.38 -29.62 -15.80
N MET A 423 3.57 -28.76 -16.40
CA MET A 423 3.21 -28.88 -17.81
C MET A 423 4.40 -28.64 -18.75
N THR A 424 5.32 -27.73 -18.36
CA THR A 424 6.58 -27.51 -19.10
C THR A 424 7.43 -28.78 -19.16
N GLU A 425 7.51 -29.50 -18.04
CA GLU A 425 8.25 -30.77 -17.94
C GLU A 425 7.58 -31.88 -18.76
N LEU A 426 6.24 -31.97 -18.73
CA LEU A 426 5.49 -32.96 -19.51
C LEU A 426 5.59 -32.73 -21.02
N TYR A 427 5.52 -31.48 -21.48
CA TYR A 427 5.76 -31.15 -22.89
C TYR A 427 7.17 -31.49 -23.33
N GLN A 428 8.17 -31.31 -22.46
CA GLN A 428 9.55 -31.69 -22.74
C GLN A 428 9.69 -33.22 -22.91
N ILE A 429 9.05 -34.00 -22.02
CA ILE A 429 9.01 -35.46 -22.12
C ILE A 429 8.35 -35.88 -23.44
N ARG A 430 7.17 -35.33 -23.75
CA ARG A 430 6.44 -35.64 -24.99
C ARG A 430 7.27 -35.34 -26.23
N LYS A 431 7.88 -34.14 -26.31
CA LYS A 431 8.69 -33.69 -27.45
C LYS A 431 9.93 -34.58 -27.66
N ASN A 432 10.60 -34.97 -26.58
CA ASN A 432 11.74 -35.88 -26.66
C ASN A 432 11.30 -37.28 -27.10
N TYR A 433 10.21 -37.81 -26.55
CA TYR A 433 9.70 -39.13 -26.91
C TYR A 433 9.29 -39.19 -28.40
N GLU A 434 8.61 -38.16 -28.90
CA GLU A 434 8.21 -38.03 -30.30
C GLU A 434 9.43 -37.97 -31.24
N LYS A 435 10.45 -37.18 -30.91
CA LYS A 435 11.69 -37.11 -31.70
C LYS A 435 12.48 -38.43 -31.72
N TYR A 436 12.41 -39.20 -30.64
CA TYR A 436 13.09 -40.50 -30.54
C TYR A 436 12.34 -41.60 -31.31
N MET A 437 11.01 -41.64 -31.21
CA MET A 437 10.19 -42.69 -31.84
C MET A 437 9.78 -42.36 -33.29
N GLY A 438 9.74 -41.08 -33.65
CA GLY A 438 9.36 -40.60 -34.99
C GLY A 438 10.47 -40.72 -36.04
N LYS A 439 11.69 -41.05 -35.63
CA LYS A 439 12.69 -41.61 -36.53
C LYS A 439 12.60 -43.12 -36.37
N GLU A 440 12.14 -43.81 -37.41
CA GLU A 440 12.50 -45.22 -37.58
C GLU A 440 14.00 -45.29 -37.31
N ILE A 441 14.37 -45.90 -36.18
CA ILE A 441 15.73 -46.32 -35.96
C ILE A 441 15.92 -47.38 -37.04
N GLU A 442 16.46 -46.97 -38.20
CA GLU A 442 17.02 -47.88 -39.20
C GLU A 442 17.92 -48.83 -38.41
N ARG A 443 17.38 -50.05 -38.23
CA ARG A 443 18.02 -51.14 -37.52
C ARG A 443 18.93 -51.89 -38.46
#